data_AF-A0A1I7IHR9-F1
#
_entry.id   AF-A0A1I7IHR9-F1
#
_cell.length_a   1.000
_cell.length_b   1.000
_cell.length_c   1.000
_cell.angle_alpha   90.00
_cell.angle_beta   90.00
_cell.angle_gamma   90.00
#
_symmetry.space_group_name_H-M   'P 1'
#
loop_
_entity.id
_entity.type
_entity.pdbx_description
1 polymer ?
#
loop_
_entity_poly.entity_id
_entity_poly.type
_entity_poly.pdbx_seq_one_letter_code
_entity_poly.pdbx_strand_id
1 'polypeptide(L)'
;MKAVHTMLIKRSIASIIAGMAGMAPIPGAQAALLTINAIIHEQVGYQPHLGCFGGTITGSGMSSFLGTVSIAANDCITPAGNNLSFDGKMTFTASSGDEIFADYSGWFVPTLYPSIFTLKDSFFSITGGTGSFLGAKGGGKLFGTEDILSGWGLMQATGEISGFKKSKKGMESSLELLNLAGPADENTIVAINELPESGSLALLGIGLASLAFVRRRVSH
;
A
#
# COMPACT_ATOMS: atom_id res chain seq x y z
N MET A 1 -4.63 -6.67 -95.26
CA MET A 1 -4.47 -5.33 -94.65
C MET A 1 -4.08 -5.51 -93.18
N LYS A 2 -2.99 -4.85 -92.74
CA LYS A 2 -2.57 -4.34 -91.39
C LYS A 2 -3.03 -5.12 -90.14
N ALA A 3 -2.12 -5.67 -89.30
CA ALA A 3 -1.32 -4.98 -88.26
C ALA A 3 -2.24 -4.31 -87.19
N VAL A 4 -2.07 -4.36 -85.86
CA VAL A 4 -0.87 -4.52 -85.01
C VAL A 4 -1.30 -4.41 -83.52
N HIS A 5 -0.46 -4.95 -82.60
CA HIS A 5 -0.22 -4.66 -81.17
C HIS A 5 -1.33 -4.48 -80.09
N THR A 6 -1.18 -5.32 -79.04
CA THR A 6 -0.87 -4.97 -77.63
C THR A 6 -1.58 -3.75 -76.99
N MET A 7 -2.27 -3.96 -75.86
CA MET A 7 -1.82 -3.46 -74.54
C MET A 7 -2.66 -3.97 -73.36
N LEU A 8 -1.93 -4.09 -72.26
CA LEU A 8 -2.23 -4.66 -70.97
C LEU A 8 -2.72 -3.52 -70.05
N ILE A 9 -3.89 -3.64 -69.43
CA ILE A 9 -4.30 -2.74 -68.33
C ILE A 9 -4.90 -3.58 -67.19
N LYS A 10 -4.02 -3.95 -66.25
CA LYS A 10 -4.38 -4.31 -64.88
C LYS A 10 -5.01 -3.10 -64.20
N ARG A 11 -6.20 -3.21 -63.62
CA ARG A 11 -6.63 -2.33 -62.52
C ARG A 11 -7.39 -3.14 -61.47
N SER A 12 -6.63 -3.55 -60.47
CA SER A 12 -7.10 -3.93 -59.14
C SER A 12 -7.80 -2.73 -58.50
N ILE A 13 -9.00 -2.92 -57.96
CA ILE A 13 -9.58 -1.99 -56.98
C ILE A 13 -9.53 -2.72 -55.64
N ALA A 14 -8.48 -2.44 -54.88
CA ALA A 14 -8.37 -2.83 -53.49
C ALA A 14 -9.29 -1.91 -52.67
N SER A 15 -10.25 -2.49 -51.97
CA SER A 15 -11.13 -1.78 -51.06
C SER A 15 -10.33 -1.16 -49.92
N ILE A 16 -10.52 0.14 -49.72
CA ILE A 16 -9.95 0.92 -48.63
C ILE A 16 -10.68 0.54 -47.34
N ILE A 17 -10.07 -0.29 -46.49
CA ILE A 17 -10.44 -0.39 -45.08
C ILE A 17 -9.67 0.74 -44.37
N ALA A 18 -10.32 1.88 -44.20
CA ALA A 18 -9.80 2.98 -43.40
C ALA A 18 -9.79 2.54 -41.92
N GLY A 19 -8.59 2.49 -41.35
CA GLY A 19 -8.35 2.06 -39.97
C GLY A 19 -9.01 3.00 -38.98
N MET A 20 -9.94 2.46 -38.20
CA MET A 20 -10.11 2.95 -36.83
C MET A 20 -8.90 2.47 -36.05
N ALA A 21 -7.91 3.33 -35.89
CA ALA A 21 -6.98 3.21 -34.79
C ALA A 21 -7.83 3.36 -33.52
N GLY A 22 -8.30 2.22 -32.99
CA GLY A 22 -8.88 2.18 -31.67
C GLY A 22 -7.85 2.79 -30.73
N MET A 23 -8.22 3.88 -30.06
CA MET A 23 -7.47 4.32 -28.89
C MET A 23 -7.52 3.14 -27.94
N ALA A 24 -6.40 2.39 -27.84
CA ALA A 24 -6.27 1.41 -26.79
C ALA A 24 -6.51 2.16 -25.48
N PRO A 25 -7.40 1.68 -24.59
CA PRO A 25 -7.54 2.29 -23.29
C PRO A 25 -6.15 2.29 -22.67
N ILE A 26 -5.65 3.49 -22.34
CA ILE A 26 -4.49 3.63 -21.46
C ILE A 26 -4.83 2.76 -20.25
N PRO A 27 -4.03 1.73 -19.91
CA PRO A 27 -4.29 0.92 -18.74
C PRO A 27 -4.48 1.89 -17.57
N GLY A 28 -5.70 1.99 -17.07
CA GLY A 28 -6.02 2.91 -15.98
C GLY A 28 -5.02 2.66 -14.87
N ALA A 29 -4.33 3.71 -14.42
CA ALA A 29 -3.32 3.60 -13.37
C ALA A 29 -3.95 2.84 -12.21
N GLN A 30 -3.52 1.59 -11.99
CA GLN A 30 -4.22 0.71 -11.07
C GLN A 30 -4.05 1.25 -9.66
N ALA A 31 -5.18 1.60 -9.03
CA ALA A 31 -5.22 2.03 -7.64
C ALA A 31 -5.23 0.81 -6.71
N ALA A 32 -4.59 0.95 -5.55
CA ALA A 32 -4.61 0.00 -4.45
C ALA A 32 -5.02 0.73 -3.17
N LEU A 33 -5.76 0.04 -2.30
CA LEU A 33 -6.07 0.54 -0.97
C LEU A 33 -4.79 0.58 -0.13
N LEU A 34 -4.57 1.70 0.53
CA LEU A 34 -3.46 1.92 1.43
C LEU A 34 -4.01 2.11 2.85
N THR A 35 -3.80 1.12 3.70
CA THR A 35 -4.02 1.24 5.14
C THR A 35 -2.69 1.04 5.85
N ILE A 36 -2.36 1.94 6.76
CA ILE A 36 -1.17 1.87 7.62
C ILE A 36 -1.62 2.09 9.06
N ASN A 37 -1.23 1.20 9.97
CA ASN A 37 -1.38 1.40 11.42
C ASN A 37 0.00 1.44 12.04
N ALA A 38 0.28 2.46 12.85
CA ALA A 38 1.61 2.69 13.40
C ALA A 38 1.58 3.27 14.81
N ILE A 39 2.67 3.01 15.53
CA ILE A 39 3.04 3.75 16.73
C ILE A 39 4.06 4.79 16.31
N ILE A 40 3.87 6.03 16.75
CA ILE A 40 4.74 7.16 16.46
C ILE A 40 5.28 7.78 17.74
N HIS A 41 6.43 8.43 17.63
CA HIS A 41 7.02 9.28 18.64
C HIS A 41 7.41 10.62 18.02
N GLU A 42 6.84 11.71 18.53
CA GLU A 42 7.13 13.07 18.13
C GLU A 42 8.03 13.76 19.16
N GLN A 43 9.04 14.46 18.64
CA GLN A 43 9.87 15.38 19.41
C GLN A 43 9.56 16.81 18.97
N VAL A 44 8.85 17.55 19.83
CA VAL A 44 8.51 18.95 19.55
C VAL A 44 9.72 19.86 19.70
N GLY A 45 9.82 20.86 18.84
CA GLY A 45 10.93 21.80 18.82
C GLY A 45 10.84 22.81 17.67
N TYR A 46 11.86 23.66 17.59
CA TYR A 46 12.03 24.53 16.44
C TYR A 46 12.53 23.70 15.24
N GLN A 47 11.83 23.80 14.12
CA GLN A 47 12.14 23.15 12.86
C GLN A 47 12.88 24.12 11.94
N PRO A 48 14.22 24.22 11.98
CA PRO A 48 14.97 25.24 11.23
C PRO A 48 14.82 25.11 9.71
N HIS A 49 14.57 23.90 9.22
CA HIS A 49 14.35 23.63 7.80
C HIS A 49 12.99 24.14 7.31
N LEU A 50 12.00 24.22 8.21
CA LEU A 50 10.65 24.67 7.93
C LEU A 50 10.39 26.11 8.42
N GLY A 51 11.24 26.64 9.30
CA GLY A 51 11.11 28.00 9.84
C GLY A 51 9.97 28.17 10.85
N CYS A 52 9.58 27.10 11.53
CA CYS A 52 8.40 27.05 12.41
C CYS A 52 8.68 26.27 13.70
N PHE A 53 7.78 26.40 14.68
CA PHE A 53 7.70 25.44 15.78
C PHE A 53 6.85 24.25 15.33
N GLY A 54 7.26 23.02 15.64
CA GLY A 54 6.51 21.81 15.30
C GLY A 54 7.23 20.54 15.74
N GLY A 55 7.03 19.43 15.06
CA GLY A 55 7.51 18.11 15.46
C GLY A 55 8.51 17.48 14.50
N THR A 56 9.40 16.66 15.05
CA THR A 56 10.08 15.59 14.29
C THR A 56 9.51 14.26 14.74
N ILE A 57 8.90 13.53 13.81
CA ILE A 57 8.15 12.31 14.08
C ILE A 57 8.91 11.11 13.53
N THR A 58 9.01 10.06 14.34
CA THR A 58 9.48 8.74 13.91
C THR A 58 8.45 7.69 14.28
N GLY A 59 8.38 6.60 13.52
CA GLY A 59 7.42 5.55 13.84
C GLY A 59 7.63 4.25 13.09
N SER A 60 6.86 3.26 13.49
CA SER A 60 6.85 1.94 12.85
C SER A 60 5.48 1.32 12.90
N GLY A 61 5.16 0.50 11.90
CA GLY A 61 3.83 -0.04 11.75
C GLY A 61 3.70 -1.13 10.70
N MET A 62 2.44 -1.42 10.38
CA MET A 62 2.05 -2.42 9.40
C MET A 62 1.09 -1.82 8.39
N SER A 63 1.31 -2.16 7.12
CA SER A 63 0.45 -1.83 6.01
C SER A 63 -0.12 -3.09 5.36
N SER A 64 -1.40 -3.05 4.99
CA SER A 64 -2.02 -4.10 4.18
C SER A 64 -1.41 -4.21 2.78
N PHE A 65 -0.83 -3.12 2.27
CA PHE A 65 -0.25 -3.05 0.93
C PHE A 65 1.29 -3.11 0.93
N LEU A 66 1.93 -2.47 1.91
CA LEU A 66 3.39 -2.33 1.97
C LEU A 66 4.08 -3.38 2.88
N GLY A 67 3.30 -4.12 3.68
CA GLY A 67 3.84 -4.92 4.77
C GLY A 67 4.37 -4.04 5.90
N THR A 68 5.48 -4.43 6.54
CA THR A 68 6.13 -3.61 7.57
C THR A 68 6.58 -2.27 7.00
N VAL A 69 6.32 -1.19 7.73
CA VAL A 69 6.70 0.17 7.36
C VAL A 69 7.37 0.90 8.51
N SER A 70 8.34 1.76 8.18
CA SER A 70 8.81 2.83 9.06
C SER A 70 8.31 4.19 8.58
N ILE A 71 8.16 5.12 9.53
CA ILE A 71 7.66 6.48 9.28
C ILE A 71 8.71 7.46 9.76
N ALA A 72 8.94 8.49 8.95
CA ALA A 72 9.65 9.70 9.34
C ALA A 72 8.84 10.90 8.86
N ALA A 73 8.62 11.90 9.71
CA ALA A 73 7.90 13.10 9.33
C ALA A 73 8.41 14.34 10.06
N ASN A 74 8.11 15.52 9.51
CA ASN A 74 8.26 16.79 10.21
C ASN A 74 7.07 17.69 9.86
N ASP A 75 6.60 18.45 10.84
CA ASP A 75 5.53 19.42 10.66
C ASP A 75 5.82 20.76 11.34
N CYS A 76 4.97 21.72 10.98
CA CYS A 76 4.75 22.96 11.68
C CYS A 76 3.46 22.87 12.47
N ILE A 77 3.50 23.28 13.73
CA ILE A 77 2.35 23.36 14.62
C ILE A 77 2.00 24.83 14.85
N THR A 78 0.78 25.20 14.51
CA THR A 78 0.28 26.57 14.65
C THR A 78 -0.93 26.61 15.58
N PRO A 79 -0.92 27.46 16.63
CA PRO A 79 -2.09 27.66 17.48
C PRO A 79 -3.26 28.26 16.68
N ALA A 80 -4.45 27.69 16.83
CA ALA A 80 -5.64 28.16 16.15
C ALA A 80 -6.89 27.96 17.03
N GLY A 81 -7.18 28.99 17.83
CA GLY A 81 -8.23 28.95 18.85
C GLY A 81 -7.87 27.97 19.96
N ASN A 82 -8.77 27.02 20.23
CA ASN A 82 -8.55 25.97 21.24
C ASN A 82 -7.87 24.71 20.69
N ASN A 83 -7.53 24.71 19.41
CA ASN A 83 -6.89 23.59 18.73
C ASN A 83 -5.50 24.00 18.23
N LEU A 84 -4.72 23.02 17.80
CA LEU A 84 -3.49 23.24 17.05
C LEU A 84 -3.70 22.73 15.63
N SER A 85 -3.41 23.54 14.62
CA SER A 85 -3.30 23.04 13.25
C SER A 85 -1.88 22.54 13.01
N PHE A 86 -1.75 21.51 12.19
CA PHE A 86 -0.45 21.05 11.71
C PHE A 86 -0.44 20.92 10.19
N ASP A 87 0.74 21.13 9.61
CA ASP A 87 1.05 20.82 8.22
C ASP A 87 2.51 20.40 8.09
N GLY A 88 2.78 19.40 7.26
CA GLY A 88 4.09 18.80 7.22
C GLY A 88 4.31 17.83 6.07
N LYS A 89 5.45 17.15 6.14
CA LYS A 89 5.86 16.14 5.17
C LYS A 89 6.20 14.85 5.88
N MET A 90 5.76 13.74 5.32
CA MET A 90 6.01 12.40 5.83
C MET A 90 6.55 11.48 4.74
N THR A 91 7.36 10.53 5.18
CA THR A 91 7.91 9.46 4.38
C THR A 91 7.51 8.12 4.99
N PHE A 92 6.92 7.26 4.19
CA PHE A 92 6.73 5.85 4.51
C PHE A 92 7.81 5.04 3.80
N THR A 93 8.61 4.29 4.55
CA THR A 93 9.61 3.38 3.98
C THR A 93 9.11 1.95 4.11
N ALA A 94 8.93 1.27 2.99
CA ALA A 94 8.56 -0.14 2.97
C ALA A 94 9.73 -1.04 3.37
N SER A 95 9.46 -2.29 3.75
CA SER A 95 10.49 -3.30 4.05
C SER A 95 11.50 -3.55 2.92
N SER A 96 11.17 -3.21 1.67
CA SER A 96 12.08 -3.27 0.53
C SER A 96 13.14 -2.15 0.52
N GLY A 97 12.96 -1.10 1.34
CA GLY A 97 13.74 0.14 1.29
C GLY A 97 13.17 1.19 0.33
N ASP A 98 12.13 0.86 -0.45
CA ASP A 98 11.44 1.84 -1.30
C ASP A 98 10.62 2.80 -0.42
N GLU A 99 10.57 4.07 -0.82
CA GLU A 99 9.95 5.16 -0.06
C GLU A 99 8.73 5.72 -0.79
N ILE A 100 7.74 6.17 -0.02
CA ILE A 100 6.59 6.95 -0.47
C ILE A 100 6.63 8.28 0.27
N PHE A 101 6.57 9.38 -0.48
CA PHE A 101 6.56 10.73 0.06
C PHE A 101 5.14 11.28 0.05
N ALA A 102 4.73 11.95 1.14
CA ALA A 102 3.44 12.61 1.23
C ALA A 102 3.53 13.94 1.99
N ASP A 103 2.72 14.90 1.55
CA ASP A 103 2.40 16.08 2.34
C ASP A 103 1.17 15.76 3.20
N TYR A 104 1.08 16.31 4.41
CA TYR A 104 -0.05 16.08 5.31
C TYR A 104 -0.43 17.33 6.09
N SER A 105 -1.68 17.37 6.54
CA SER A 105 -2.19 18.47 7.37
C SER A 105 -3.43 18.04 8.15
N GLY A 106 -3.79 18.82 9.16
CA GLY A 106 -4.98 18.57 9.96
C GLY A 106 -4.99 19.33 11.28
N TRP A 107 -5.73 18.79 12.24
CA TRP A 107 -5.92 19.41 13.55
C TRP A 107 -5.62 18.44 14.69
N PHE A 108 -4.86 18.91 15.67
CA PHE A 108 -4.84 18.35 17.01
C PHE A 108 -5.96 18.99 17.81
N VAL A 109 -6.93 18.18 18.21
CA VAL A 109 -8.06 18.60 19.05
C VAL A 109 -7.91 17.97 20.44
N PRO A 110 -7.95 18.76 21.52
CA PRO A 110 -7.88 18.23 22.88
C PRO A 110 -8.99 17.21 23.15
N THR A 111 -8.66 16.14 23.86
CA THR A 111 -9.65 15.19 24.38
C THR A 111 -10.09 15.59 25.81
N LEU A 112 -10.88 14.73 26.47
CA LEU A 112 -11.18 14.88 27.89
C LEU A 112 -9.95 14.71 28.79
N TYR A 113 -8.88 14.10 28.27
CA TYR A 113 -7.58 14.00 28.94
C TYR A 113 -6.68 15.14 28.46
N PRO A 114 -6.23 16.05 29.35
CA PRO A 114 -5.57 17.30 28.93
C PRO A 114 -4.30 17.15 28.08
N SER A 115 -3.57 16.04 28.23
CA SER A 115 -2.36 15.78 27.45
C SER A 115 -2.61 14.99 26.17
N ILE A 116 -3.80 14.43 25.98
CA ILE A 116 -4.11 13.60 24.81
C ILE A 116 -4.88 14.43 23.80
N PHE A 117 -4.30 14.56 22.62
CA PHE A 117 -4.92 15.19 21.46
C PHE A 117 -5.31 14.13 20.45
N THR A 118 -6.37 14.38 19.68
CA THR A 118 -6.80 13.51 18.58
C THR A 118 -6.66 14.23 17.24
N LEU A 119 -6.33 13.47 16.20
CA LEU A 119 -6.32 13.95 14.84
C LEU A 119 -7.75 14.13 14.34
N LYS A 120 -8.08 15.35 13.89
CA LYS A 120 -9.39 15.66 13.30
C LYS A 120 -9.21 16.39 11.98
N ASP A 121 -10.06 16.04 11.01
CA ASP A 121 -10.06 16.62 9.67
C ASP A 121 -8.64 16.62 9.06
N SER A 122 -7.94 15.49 9.27
CA SER A 122 -6.55 15.31 8.91
C SER A 122 -6.40 14.44 7.67
N PHE A 123 -5.52 14.85 6.76
CA PHE A 123 -5.37 14.28 5.43
C PHE A 123 -3.90 14.15 5.05
N PHE A 124 -3.61 13.23 4.12
CA PHE A 124 -2.31 13.13 3.46
C PHE A 124 -2.49 13.06 1.94
N SER A 125 -1.51 13.56 1.20
CA SER A 125 -1.44 13.49 -0.26
C SER A 125 -0.09 12.96 -0.68
N ILE A 126 -0.08 11.85 -1.42
CA ILE A 126 1.13 11.21 -1.93
C ILE A 126 1.69 12.06 -3.07
N THR A 127 2.90 12.57 -2.86
CA THR A 127 3.59 13.46 -3.81
C THR A 127 4.56 12.73 -4.71
N GLY A 128 5.06 11.55 -4.27
CA GLY A 128 5.91 10.69 -5.08
C GLY A 128 6.46 9.51 -4.29
N GLY A 129 7.55 8.94 -4.79
CA GLY A 129 8.25 7.84 -4.15
C GLY A 129 9.51 7.43 -4.91
N THR A 130 10.21 6.43 -4.39
CA THR A 130 11.42 5.84 -4.98
C THR A 130 11.13 4.43 -5.49
N GLY A 131 12.05 3.85 -6.27
CA GLY A 131 11.99 2.45 -6.69
C GLY A 131 10.66 2.05 -7.36
N SER A 132 9.94 1.12 -6.74
CA SER A 132 8.63 0.63 -7.21
C SER A 132 7.54 1.69 -7.13
N PHE A 133 7.70 2.71 -6.28
CA PHE A 133 6.78 3.83 -6.09
C PHE A 133 7.21 5.10 -6.86
N LEU A 134 8.16 4.98 -7.79
CA LEU A 134 8.54 6.08 -8.67
C LEU A 134 7.34 6.48 -9.54
N GLY A 135 6.73 7.63 -9.23
CA GLY A 135 5.52 8.12 -9.88
C GLY A 135 4.22 7.90 -9.10
N ALA A 136 4.32 7.37 -7.86
CA ALA A 136 3.16 7.15 -7.02
C ALA A 136 2.37 8.44 -6.74
N LYS A 137 1.05 8.33 -6.77
CA LYS A 137 0.08 9.38 -6.46
C LYS A 137 -1.07 8.81 -5.66
N GLY A 138 -1.80 9.66 -4.96
CA GLY A 138 -2.94 9.27 -4.14
C GLY A 138 -3.02 10.09 -2.87
N GLY A 139 -3.67 9.55 -1.86
CA GLY A 139 -3.91 10.26 -0.61
C GLY A 139 -5.05 9.66 0.18
N GLY A 140 -5.35 10.28 1.31
CA GLY A 140 -6.37 9.78 2.21
C GLY A 140 -6.47 10.56 3.50
N LYS A 141 -7.03 9.90 4.52
CA LYS A 141 -7.25 10.46 5.85
C LYS A 141 -6.24 9.93 6.85
N LEU A 142 -5.93 10.76 7.84
CA LEU A 142 -5.17 10.40 9.03
C LEU A 142 -6.10 10.38 10.23
N PHE A 143 -5.96 9.35 11.04
CA PHE A 143 -6.64 9.17 12.31
C PHE A 143 -5.59 8.87 13.38
N GLY A 144 -5.87 9.24 14.62
CA GLY A 144 -4.91 8.97 15.67
C GLY A 144 -5.12 9.77 16.93
N THR A 145 -4.24 9.50 17.87
CA THR A 145 -4.11 10.22 19.13
C THR A 145 -2.66 10.35 19.50
N GLU A 146 -2.31 11.43 20.19
CA GLU A 146 -0.97 11.66 20.69
C GLU A 146 -1.02 12.24 22.10
N ASP A 147 -0.14 11.75 22.96
CA ASP A 147 0.12 12.33 24.27
C ASP A 147 1.27 13.34 24.19
N ILE A 148 0.95 14.62 24.19
CA ILE A 148 1.93 15.71 23.98
C ILE A 148 2.97 15.83 25.11
N LEU A 149 2.76 15.17 26.25
CA LEU A 149 3.75 15.15 27.33
C LEU A 149 4.85 14.13 27.07
N SER A 150 4.51 12.99 26.47
CA SER A 150 5.45 11.90 26.21
C SER A 150 5.91 11.86 24.74
N GLY A 151 5.17 12.50 23.84
CA GLY A 151 5.35 12.47 22.39
C GLY A 151 4.85 11.18 21.75
N TRP A 152 4.28 10.24 22.50
CA TRP A 152 3.83 8.97 21.95
C TRP A 152 2.44 9.08 21.36
N GLY A 153 2.26 8.50 20.18
CA GLY A 153 0.97 8.48 19.49
C GLY A 153 0.68 7.18 18.74
N LEU A 154 -0.60 7.02 18.43
CA LEU A 154 -1.10 6.03 17.48
C LEU A 154 -1.56 6.74 16.24
N MET A 155 -1.14 6.25 15.08
CA MET A 155 -1.54 6.79 13.79
C MET A 155 -2.13 5.69 12.92
N GLN A 156 -3.24 6.01 12.26
CA GLN A 156 -3.78 5.24 11.16
C GLN A 156 -3.91 6.12 9.92
N ALA A 157 -3.29 5.72 8.82
CA ALA A 157 -3.50 6.32 7.50
C ALA A 157 -4.38 5.39 6.66
N THR A 158 -5.47 5.91 6.10
CA THR A 158 -6.33 5.16 5.16
C THR A 158 -6.58 5.96 3.90
N GLY A 159 -6.41 5.32 2.74
CA GLY A 159 -6.56 5.98 1.45
C GLY A 159 -6.28 5.07 0.28
N GLU A 160 -5.89 5.68 -0.84
CA GLU A 160 -5.54 4.97 -2.07
C GLU A 160 -4.19 5.43 -2.62
N ILE A 161 -3.48 4.51 -3.25
CA ILE A 161 -2.23 4.75 -3.97
C ILE A 161 -2.33 4.20 -5.38
N SER A 162 -1.82 4.93 -6.36
CA SER A 162 -1.77 4.55 -7.78
C SER A 162 -0.44 4.97 -8.39
N GLY A 163 -0.17 4.58 -9.64
CA GLY A 163 1.05 5.01 -10.35
C GLY A 163 2.33 4.30 -9.90
N PHE A 164 2.22 3.18 -9.20
CA PHE A 164 3.34 2.34 -8.78
C PHE A 164 3.60 1.21 -9.78
N LYS A 165 4.86 0.77 -9.89
CA LYS A 165 5.27 -0.38 -10.70
C LYS A 165 4.94 -1.67 -9.96
N LYS A 166 4.12 -2.53 -10.58
CA LYS A 166 3.95 -3.89 -10.08
C LYS A 166 5.22 -4.71 -10.33
N SER A 167 5.62 -5.50 -9.33
CA SER A 167 6.62 -6.55 -9.54
C SER A 167 6.08 -7.57 -10.55
N LYS A 168 6.89 -7.91 -11.57
CA LYS A 168 6.56 -8.94 -12.58
C LYS A 168 6.20 -10.30 -11.95
N LYS A 169 6.73 -10.59 -10.75
CA LYS A 169 6.52 -11.86 -10.05
C LYS A 169 5.05 -12.14 -9.71
N GLY A 170 4.23 -11.10 -9.48
CA GLY A 170 2.79 -11.25 -9.24
C GLY A 170 1.97 -11.45 -10.52
N MET A 171 2.50 -11.03 -11.67
CA MET A 171 1.84 -11.19 -12.96
C MET A 171 2.02 -12.60 -13.51
N GLU A 172 3.19 -13.21 -13.30
CA GLU A 172 3.45 -14.63 -13.61
C GLU A 172 2.61 -15.56 -12.73
N SER A 173 2.50 -15.31 -11.43
CA SER A 173 1.66 -16.12 -10.53
C SER A 173 0.15 -16.04 -10.87
N SER A 174 -0.32 -14.87 -11.32
CA SER A 174 -1.71 -14.70 -11.77
C SER A 174 -1.96 -15.38 -13.12
N LEU A 175 -0.98 -15.34 -14.04
CA LEU A 175 -1.02 -16.06 -15.32
C LEU A 175 -0.89 -17.58 -15.16
N GLU A 176 -0.11 -18.06 -14.20
CA GLU A 176 -0.05 -19.49 -13.83
C GLU A 176 -1.40 -19.97 -13.29
N LEU A 177 -2.06 -19.18 -12.43
CA LEU A 177 -3.41 -19.50 -11.95
C LEU A 177 -4.48 -19.45 -13.06
N LEU A 178 -4.34 -18.56 -14.03
CA LEU A 178 -5.23 -18.47 -15.20
C LEU A 178 -4.99 -19.60 -16.22
N ASN A 179 -3.74 -20.07 -16.38
CA ASN A 179 -3.41 -21.21 -17.24
C ASN A 179 -3.86 -22.57 -16.66
N LEU A 180 -4.13 -22.63 -15.35
CA LEU A 180 -4.71 -23.82 -14.70
C LEU A 180 -6.25 -23.90 -14.86
N ALA A 181 -6.89 -22.92 -15.51
CA ALA A 181 -8.35 -22.82 -15.64
C ALA A 181 -8.85 -22.82 -17.11
N GLY A 182 -8.12 -23.45 -18.03
CA GLY A 182 -8.54 -23.74 -19.42
C GLY A 182 -8.95 -25.21 -19.61
N PRO A 183 -9.78 -25.55 -20.62
CA PRO A 183 -10.82 -26.57 -20.50
C PRO A 183 -10.28 -28.00 -20.53
N ALA A 184 -10.95 -28.84 -19.75
CA ALA A 184 -10.72 -30.26 -19.57
C ALA A 184 -10.48 -31.03 -20.88
N ASP A 185 -9.27 -31.56 -21.00
CA ASP A 185 -9.00 -32.87 -21.55
C ASP A 185 -8.85 -33.89 -20.42
N GLU A 186 -9.61 -34.96 -20.63
CA GLU A 186 -10.01 -36.01 -19.71
C GLU A 186 -8.79 -36.73 -19.10
N ASN A 187 -8.85 -36.97 -17.79
CA ASN A 187 -8.05 -37.95 -17.03
C ASN A 187 -6.78 -37.47 -16.28
N THR A 188 -6.84 -36.38 -15.50
CA THR A 188 -5.89 -36.15 -14.39
C THR A 188 -6.62 -35.98 -13.06
N ILE A 189 -6.44 -36.96 -12.17
CA ILE A 189 -6.93 -36.92 -10.78
C ILE A 189 -6.03 -35.96 -10.00
N VAL A 190 -6.55 -34.78 -9.63
CA VAL A 190 -5.95 -33.92 -8.60
C VAL A 190 -6.54 -34.35 -7.26
N ALA A 191 -5.69 -34.93 -6.41
CA ALA A 191 -6.05 -35.25 -5.03
C ALA A 191 -6.25 -33.95 -4.23
N ILE A 192 -7.50 -33.52 -4.11
CA ILE A 192 -7.94 -32.61 -3.06
C ILE A 192 -8.04 -33.42 -1.77
N ASN A 193 -7.04 -33.31 -0.90
CA ASN A 193 -7.19 -33.79 0.46
C ASN A 193 -8.35 -33.04 1.12
N GLU A 194 -9.25 -33.84 1.65
CA GLU A 194 -10.56 -33.50 2.18
C GLU A 194 -10.51 -32.42 3.27
N LEU A 195 -11.47 -31.48 3.20
CA LEU A 195 -11.96 -30.78 4.39
C LEU A 195 -12.76 -31.79 5.24
N PRO A 196 -12.54 -31.90 6.55
CA PRO A 196 -13.54 -32.51 7.42
C PRO A 196 -14.65 -31.50 7.72
N GLU A 197 -15.86 -31.83 7.30
CA GLU A 197 -17.08 -31.14 7.68
C GLU A 197 -17.37 -31.30 9.19
N SER A 198 -18.00 -30.26 9.71
CA SER A 198 -18.39 -30.00 11.10
C SER A 198 -19.25 -31.07 11.76
N GLY A 199 -19.03 -31.31 13.06
CA GLY A 199 -19.98 -32.02 13.90
C GLY A 199 -19.66 -31.99 15.39
N SER A 200 -20.39 -31.13 16.12
CA SER A 200 -20.77 -31.28 17.53
C SER A 200 -19.78 -30.88 18.65
N LEU A 201 -20.25 -29.93 19.46
CA LEU A 201 -19.77 -29.54 20.78
C LEU A 201 -19.73 -30.72 21.77
N ALA A 202 -18.56 -30.96 22.35
CA ALA A 202 -18.37 -31.61 23.65
C ALA A 202 -17.16 -30.94 24.32
N LEU A 203 -17.39 -29.86 25.06
CA LEU A 203 -17.17 -29.78 26.51
C LEU A 203 -16.10 -30.73 27.10
N LEU A 204 -15.17 -30.08 27.82
CA LEU A 204 -14.55 -30.46 29.11
C LEU A 204 -13.42 -31.52 29.14
N GLY A 205 -12.25 -31.03 29.57
CA GLY A 205 -11.16 -31.80 30.19
C GLY A 205 -10.23 -32.46 29.17
N ILE A 206 -8.92 -32.61 29.37
CA ILE A 206 -8.09 -32.77 30.55
C ILE A 206 -6.63 -32.47 30.10
N GLY A 207 -5.80 -31.85 30.96
CA GLY A 207 -4.42 -32.34 31.14
C GLY A 207 -3.25 -31.60 30.48
N LEU A 208 -2.71 -30.61 31.20
CA LEU A 208 -1.33 -30.51 31.69
C LEU A 208 -0.17 -31.28 30.98
N ALA A 209 0.94 -30.52 30.87
CA ALA A 209 2.36 -30.91 30.82
C ALA A 209 2.89 -31.43 29.46
N SER A 210 4.02 -30.94 28.93
CA SER A 210 5.30 -30.81 29.63
C SER A 210 6.25 -29.82 28.92
N LEU A 211 6.91 -28.98 29.72
CA LEU A 211 8.18 -28.34 29.37
C LEU A 211 9.28 -29.42 29.30
N ALA A 212 10.11 -29.39 28.25
CA ALA A 212 11.32 -30.21 28.18
C ALA A 212 12.54 -29.38 28.67
N PHE A 213 13.10 -29.79 29.82
CA PHE A 213 14.37 -29.30 30.34
C PHE A 213 15.54 -30.01 29.64
N VAL A 214 16.49 -29.22 29.13
CA VAL A 214 17.80 -29.70 28.63
C VAL A 214 18.73 -29.95 29.81
N ARG A 215 19.28 -31.17 29.91
CA ARG A 215 20.28 -31.54 30.93
C ARG A 215 21.65 -31.73 30.28
N ARG A 216 22.59 -30.84 30.61
CA ARG A 216 24.01 -30.87 30.23
C ARG A 216 24.76 -31.87 31.11
N ARG A 217 25.49 -32.84 30.54
CA ARG A 217 26.42 -33.70 31.28
C ARG A 217 27.78 -33.00 31.44
N VAL A 218 28.36 -33.10 32.63
CA VAL A 218 29.77 -32.82 32.94
C VAL A 218 30.42 -34.17 33.25
N SER A 219 31.59 -34.44 32.68
CA SER A 219 32.44 -35.59 33.04
C SER A 219 33.52 -35.12 34.01
N HIS A 220 33.80 -35.95 35.02
CA HIS A 220 35.08 -35.96 35.73
C HIS A 220 36.16 -36.59 34.85
#